data_AF-A0A832I1V2-F1
#
_entry.id   AF-A0A832I1V2-F1
#
_cell.length_a   1.000
_cell.length_b   1.000
_cell.length_c   1.000
_cell.angle_alpha   90.00
_cell.angle_beta   90.00
_cell.angle_gamma   90.00
#
_symmetry.space_group_name_H-M   'P 1'
#
loop_
_entity.id
_entity.type
_entity.pdbx_description
1 polymer ?
#
loop_
_entity_poly.entity_id
_entity_poly.type
_entity_poly.pdbx_seq_one_letter_code
_entity_poly.pdbx_strand_id
1 'polypeptide(L)' 'MNEQILQACKELIDDAKAGCADLVFKEVCLDILSRARNILSERQFKKLVAYAAIKMKEKSPIEFQHELIVRR' A
#
# COMPACT_ATOMS: atom_id res chain seq x y z
N MET A 1 -3.05 20.18 9.84
CA MET A 1 -2.10 19.25 10.51
C MET A 1 -2.37 17.77 10.21
N ASN A 2 -3.61 17.32 9.98
CA ASN A 2 -3.88 15.89 9.75
C ASN A 2 -3.67 15.43 8.28
N GLU A 3 -3.67 16.35 7.30
CA GLU A 3 -3.46 16.00 5.88
C GLU A 3 -2.03 15.55 5.57
N GLN A 4 -1.03 16.13 6.24
CA GLN A 4 0.37 15.71 6.10
C GLN A 4 0.58 14.27 6.57
N ILE A 5 -0.08 13.85 7.65
CA ILE A 5 -0.01 12.46 8.15
C ILE A 5 -0.66 11.51 7.14
N LEU A 6 -1.84 11.87 6.61
CA LEU A 6 -2.49 11.06 5.56
C LEU A 6 -1.58 10.91 4.33
N GLN A 7 -0.90 11.99 3.94
CA GLN A 7 0.01 11.97 2.80
C GLN A 7 1.23 11.08 3.07
N ALA A 8 1.85 11.20 4.24
CA ALA A 8 2.95 10.32 4.66
C ALA A 8 2.53 8.83 4.68
N CYS A 9 1.30 8.52 5.13
CA CYS A 9 0.81 7.14 5.08
C CYS A 9 0.66 6.60 3.65
N LYS A 10 0.30 7.45 2.68
CA LYS A 10 0.24 7.04 1.27
C LYS A 10 1.63 6.79 0.70
N GLU A 11 2.58 7.66 1.02
CA GLU A 11 3.99 7.51 0.60
C GLU A 11 4.58 6.20 1.14
N LEU A 12 4.33 5.86 2.41
CA LEU A 12 4.76 4.57 2.97
C LEU A 12 4.17 3.35 2.23
N ILE A 13 2.92 3.45 1.76
CA ILE A 13 2.31 2.39 0.95
C ILE A 13 3.00 2.30 -0.42
N ASP A 14 3.28 3.43 -1.06
CA ASP A 14 3.94 3.45 -2.37
C ASP A 14 5.38 2.92 -2.30
N ASP A 15 6.12 3.32 -1.27
CA ASP A 15 7.48 2.82 -1.01
C ASP A 15 7.48 1.31 -0.76
N ALA A 16 6.53 0.81 0.04
CA ALA A 16 6.36 -0.63 0.26
C ALA A 16 6.00 -1.36 -1.04
N LYS A 17 5.16 -0.78 -1.91
CA LYS A 17 4.80 -1.39 -3.20
C LYS A 17 5.99 -1.51 -4.13
N ALA A 18 6.87 -0.51 -4.12
CA ALA A 18 8.08 -0.50 -4.92
C ALA A 18 9.17 -1.44 -4.37
N GLY A 19 9.26 -1.58 -3.05
CA GLY A 19 10.35 -2.27 -2.37
C GLY A 19 10.09 -3.73 -1.96
N CYS A 20 8.86 -4.23 -2.03
CA CYS A 20 8.51 -5.55 -1.49
C CYS A 20 7.84 -6.49 -2.51
N ALA A 21 8.01 -7.80 -2.30
CA ALA A 21 7.22 -8.82 -2.97
C ALA A 21 5.73 -8.71 -2.57
N ASP A 22 4.80 -9.13 -3.43
CA ASP A 22 3.37 -8.80 -3.30
C ASP A 22 2.72 -9.26 -1.98
N LEU A 23 3.06 -10.46 -1.49
CA LEU A 23 2.58 -10.94 -0.18
C LEU A 23 3.10 -10.09 0.98
N VAL A 24 4.40 -9.75 0.96
CA VAL A 24 5.03 -8.89 1.99
C VAL A 24 4.43 -7.48 1.92
N PHE A 25 4.21 -6.95 0.72
CA PHE A 25 3.56 -5.66 0.52
C PHE A 25 2.15 -5.63 1.13
N LYS A 26 1.34 -6.68 0.92
CA LYS A 26 -0.01 -6.78 1.48
C LYS A 26 0.02 -6.80 3.01
N GLU A 27 0.96 -7.52 3.63
CA GLU A 27 1.15 -7.51 5.09
C GLU A 27 1.55 -6.13 5.60
N VAL A 28 2.53 -5.47 4.96
CA VAL A 28 2.98 -4.12 5.32
C VAL A 28 1.83 -3.11 5.24
N CYS A 29 0.97 -3.21 4.24
CA CYS A 29 -0.19 -2.34 4.15
C CYS A 29 -1.19 -2.55 5.30
N LEU A 30 -1.42 -3.79 5.74
CA LEU A 30 -2.28 -4.05 6.90
C LEU A 30 -1.69 -3.44 8.18
N ASP A 31 -0.37 -3.51 8.35
CA ASP A 31 0.35 -2.88 9.46
C ASP A 31 0.25 -1.35 9.44
N ILE A 32 0.45 -0.72 8.27
CA ILE A 32 0.28 0.73 8.09
C ILE A 32 -1.15 1.13 8.44
N LEU A 33 -2.16 0.41 7.94
CA LEU A 33 -3.57 0.70 8.24
C LEU A 33 -3.89 0.53 9.73
N SER A 34 -3.38 -0.52 10.36
CA SER A 34 -3.57 -0.76 11.80
C SER A 34 -3.05 0.43 12.63
N ARG A 35 -1.86 0.93 12.31
CA ARG A 35 -1.25 2.09 12.98
C ARG A 35 -1.96 3.40 12.65
N ALA A 36 -2.30 3.61 11.38
CA ALA A 36 -2.92 4.85 10.90
C ALA A 36 -4.31 5.11 11.49
N ARG A 37 -5.05 4.04 11.86
CA ARG A 37 -6.38 4.15 12.48
C ARG A 37 -6.36 4.93 13.80
N ASN A 38 -5.23 4.95 14.52
CA ASN A 38 -5.12 5.62 15.81
C ASN A 38 -4.75 7.11 15.70
N ILE A 39 -4.32 7.57 14.52
CA ILE A 39 -3.80 8.93 14.31
C ILE A 39 -4.63 9.74 13.29
N LEU A 40 -5.28 9.06 12.34
CA LEU A 40 -6.13 9.70 11.35
C LEU A 40 -7.57 9.82 11.85
N SER A 41 -8.26 10.88 11.43
CA SER A 41 -9.72 10.91 11.56
C SER A 41 -10.37 9.79 10.74
N GLU A 42 -11.57 9.37 11.10
CA GLU A 42 -12.30 8.32 10.39
C GLU A 42 -12.42 8.59 8.88
N ARG A 43 -12.68 9.86 8.51
CA ARG A 43 -12.78 10.27 7.10
C ARG A 43 -11.45 10.09 6.34
N GLN A 44 -10.33 10.42 6.98
CA GLN A 44 -9.01 10.25 6.37
C GLN A 44 -8.60 8.79 6.33
N PHE A 45 -8.90 8.04 7.39
CA PHE A 45 -8.65 6.60 7.44
C PHE A 45 -9.39 5.87 6.32
N LYS A 46 -10.67 6.19 6.08
CA LYS A 46 -11.43 5.65 4.93
C LYS A 46 -10.77 5.96 3.59
N LYS A 47 -10.23 7.16 3.40
CA LYS A 47 -9.46 7.51 2.19
C LYS A 47 -8.19 6.68 2.04
N LEU A 48 -7.46 6.45 3.14
CA LEU A 48 -6.25 5.63 3.14
C LEU A 48 -6.56 4.15 2.85
N VAL A 49 -7.63 3.60 3.44
CA VAL A 49 -8.09 2.22 3.16
C VAL A 49 -8.42 2.06 1.67
N ALA A 50 -9.17 3.01 1.09
CA ALA A 50 -9.49 2.98 -0.33
C ALA A 50 -8.22 3.04 -1.20
N TYR A 51 -7.24 3.85 -0.81
CA TYR A 51 -5.94 3.94 -1.50
C TYR A 51 -5.16 2.63 -1.44
N ALA A 52 -4.99 2.05 -0.24
CA ALA A 52 -4.31 0.78 -0.03
C ALA A 52 -4.96 -0.35 -0.84
N ALA A 53 -6.30 -0.40 -0.87
CA ALA A 53 -7.04 -1.41 -1.63
C ALA A 53 -6.80 -1.34 -3.14
N ILE A 54 -6.61 -0.14 -3.70
CA ILE A 54 -6.21 0.03 -5.10
C ILE A 54 -4.80 -0.52 -5.30
N LYS A 55 -3.84 -0.14 -4.46
CA LYS A 55 -2.43 -0.58 -4.56
C LYS A 55 -2.23 -2.09 -4.36
N MET A 56 -3.03 -2.72 -3.51
CA MET A 56 -3.07 -4.19 -3.34
C MET A 56 -3.60 -4.95 -4.55
N LYS A 57 -4.40 -4.31 -5.42
CA LYS A 57 -4.94 -4.92 -6.63
C LYS A 57 -4.04 -4.71 -7.85
N GLU A 58 -3.22 -3.67 -7.86
CA GLU A 58 -2.21 -3.46 -8.89
C GLU A 58 -1.25 -4.66 -8.91
N LYS A 59 -1.08 -5.30 -10.07
CA LYS A 59 -0.06 -6.36 -10.22
C LYS A 59 1.30 -5.78 -9.84
N SER A 60 2.07 -6.50 -9.03
CA SER A 60 3.40 -6.03 -8.68
C SER A 60 4.31 -6.04 -9.94
N PRO A 61 5.27 -5.11 -10.07
CA PRO A 61 6.27 -5.16 -11.13
C PRO A 61 7.02 -6.50 -11.16
N ILE A 62 7.20 -7.11 -9.99
CA ILE A 62 7.85 -8.40 -9.79
C ILE A 62 7.04 -9.54 -10.40
N GLU A 63 5.72 -9.58 -10.18
CA GLU A 63 4.82 -10.55 -10.83
C GLU A 63 4.80 -10.38 -12.35
N PHE A 64 4.84 -9.13 -12.83
CA PHE A 64 4.91 -8.83 -14.26
C PHE A 64 6.18 -9.39 -14.91
N GLN A 65 7.33 -9.28 -14.25
CA GLN A 65 8.58 -9.87 -14.74
C GLN A 65 8.55 -11.40 -14.69
N HIS A 66 7.99 -12.00 -13.63
CA HIS A 66 7.85 -13.46 -13.57
C HIS A 66 6.93 -14.00 -14.68
N GLU A 67 5.80 -13.35 -14.97
CA GLU A 67 4.91 -13.75 -16.08
C GLU A 67 5.61 -13.67 -17.45
N LEU A 68 6.48 -12.67 -17.67
CA LEU A 68 7.25 -12.53 -18.91
C LEU A 68 8.34 -13.60 -19.05
N ILE A 69 8.96 -14.01 -17.95
CA ILE A 69 10.00 -15.05 -17.93
C ILE A 69 9.37 -16.44 -18.17
N VAL A 70 8.22 -16.73 -17.55
CA VAL A 70 7.54 -18.03 -17.67
C VAL A 70 6.93 -18.26 -19.06
N ARG A 71 6.66 -17.20 -19.83
CA ARG A 71 6.12 -17.28 -21.20
C ARG A 71 7.18 -17.42 -22.29
N ARG A 72 8.46 -17.58 -21.94
CA ARG A 72 9.59 -17.70 -22.86
C ARG A 72 10.14 -19.12 -22.87
#